data_AF-A0A183KXP0-F1
#
_entry.id   AF-A0A183KXP0-F1
#
_cell.length_a   1.000
_cell.length_b   1.000
_cell.length_c   1.000
_cell.angle_alpha   90.00
_cell.angle_beta   90.00
_cell.angle_gamma   90.00
#
_symmetry.space_group_name_H-M   'P 1'
#
loop_
_entity.id
_entity.type
_entity.pdbx_description
1 polymer ?
#
loop_
_entity_poly.entity_id
_entity_poly.type
_entity_poly.pdbx_seq_one_letter_code
_entity_poly.pdbx_strand_id
1 'polypeptide(L)'
;MLLSRRRNSVLKAVGRENTTPFLAFHLSVLDLRKMPLGKLSSNQIHEAYDVLNSLSKLVSSRPSTKQQSQTLDRTQILSESTRFYTLIPHDFGFKTPPMLDNKKIITKKIRMLEDLLEIELAYKMLQTKGDSKRNPLEEHYEQLHTKLEPLDSNCEDYKLILDYVRETHGATHTQYTLEVLNIFEVHRDGEDSRFAKCKIAQHNKQLLWHGSRQTNWMGILSQGLRIAPPDAPVTGYMFGKGIYFADIVSKSANYCFTTQSQPEGLLLLCEVILGDMNECLQADASDLPPNYHSRKGE
;
A
#
# COMPACT_ATOMS: atom_id res chain seq x y z
N MET A 1 -12.77 -24.78 -23.07
CA MET A 1 -14.10 -24.59 -22.46
C MET A 1 -13.97 -24.90 -20.96
N LEU A 2 -13.87 -23.82 -20.18
CA LEU A 2 -14.07 -23.65 -18.73
C LEU A 2 -13.68 -24.76 -17.73
N LEU A 3 -12.45 -24.63 -17.21
CA LEU A 3 -12.05 -25.05 -15.86
C LEU A 3 -12.73 -24.15 -14.82
N SER A 4 -13.90 -24.53 -14.28
CA SER A 4 -14.61 -23.76 -13.23
C SER A 4 -14.92 -24.53 -11.93
N ARG A 5 -14.18 -25.60 -11.60
CA ARG A 5 -14.52 -26.43 -10.42
C ARG A 5 -13.46 -26.57 -9.32
N ARG A 6 -12.30 -25.90 -9.41
CA ARG A 6 -11.25 -26.00 -8.36
C ARG A 6 -11.15 -24.82 -7.37
N ARG A 7 -12.05 -23.83 -7.44
CA ARG A 7 -12.04 -22.70 -6.48
C ARG A 7 -12.84 -22.94 -5.19
N ASN A 8 -13.80 -23.88 -5.20
CA ASN A 8 -14.62 -24.17 -4.01
C ASN A 8 -14.02 -25.22 -3.05
N SER A 9 -12.86 -25.82 -3.37
CA SER A 9 -12.28 -26.89 -2.55
C SER A 9 -11.26 -26.42 -1.50
N VAL A 10 -10.83 -25.16 -1.52
CA VAL A 10 -9.93 -24.62 -0.47
C VAL A 10 -10.72 -24.10 0.75
N LEU A 11 -12.01 -23.82 0.57
CA LEU A 11 -12.90 -23.30 1.62
C LEU A 11 -13.73 -24.38 2.34
N LYS A 12 -13.49 -25.67 2.07
CA LYS A 12 -14.32 -26.77 2.60
C LYS A 12 -13.60 -27.83 3.42
N ALA A 13 -12.38 -27.54 3.87
CA ALA A 13 -11.68 -28.40 4.80
C ALA A 13 -10.79 -27.56 5.70
N VAL A 14 -11.17 -27.37 6.96
CA VAL A 14 -10.57 -28.04 8.13
C VAL A 14 -11.03 -27.28 9.37
N GLY A 15 -11.79 -27.99 10.23
CA GLY A 15 -12.35 -27.51 11.48
C GLY A 15 -11.36 -26.79 12.40
N ARG A 16 -11.51 -25.46 12.39
CA ARG A 16 -11.29 -24.38 13.37
C ARG A 16 -11.29 -23.11 12.51
N GLU A 17 -12.41 -22.92 11.81
CA GLU A 17 -12.49 -22.23 10.53
C GLU A 17 -12.79 -20.74 10.75
N ASN A 18 -11.84 -19.87 10.40
CA ASN A 18 -12.08 -18.58 9.71
C ASN A 18 -10.79 -17.75 9.50
N THR A 19 -9.69 -18.02 10.21
CA THR A 19 -8.38 -17.36 10.01
C THR A 19 -7.51 -18.05 8.95
N THR A 20 -7.57 -19.38 8.90
CA THR A 20 -6.82 -20.20 7.92
C THR A 20 -7.16 -19.89 6.45
N PRO A 21 -8.42 -19.62 6.08
CA PRO A 21 -8.78 -19.23 4.71
C PRO A 21 -8.17 -17.89 4.28
N PHE A 22 -8.11 -16.89 5.17
CA PHE A 22 -7.55 -15.56 4.89
C PHE A 22 -6.06 -15.64 4.55
N LEU A 23 -5.29 -16.34 5.40
CA LEU A 23 -3.85 -16.49 5.19
C LEU A 23 -3.54 -17.42 4.01
N ALA A 24 -4.28 -18.52 3.85
CA ALA A 24 -4.12 -19.43 2.72
C ALA A 24 -4.46 -18.74 1.39
N PHE A 25 -5.51 -17.93 1.35
CA PHE A 25 -5.84 -17.08 0.20
C PHE A 25 -4.67 -16.15 -0.13
N HIS A 26 -4.14 -15.44 0.88
CA HIS A 26 -3.06 -14.50 0.67
C HIS A 26 -1.76 -15.14 0.17
N LEU A 27 -1.37 -16.25 0.77
CA LEU A 27 -0.20 -17.03 0.37
C LEU A 27 -0.38 -17.67 -1.02
N SER A 28 -1.62 -17.99 -1.42
CA SER A 28 -1.92 -18.52 -2.76
C SER A 28 -1.84 -17.47 -3.87
N VAL A 29 -2.03 -16.19 -3.55
CA VAL A 29 -1.96 -15.08 -4.52
C VAL A 29 -0.53 -14.58 -4.70
N LEU A 30 0.33 -14.74 -3.70
CA LEU A 30 1.77 -14.62 -3.84
C LEU A 30 2.29 -15.79 -4.70
N ASP A 31 2.16 -15.72 -6.03
CA ASP A 31 2.76 -16.69 -6.95
C ASP A 31 4.29 -16.51 -6.93
N LEU A 32 4.92 -17.12 -5.91
CA LEU A 32 6.36 -17.09 -5.63
C LEU A 32 7.21 -17.48 -6.85
N ARG A 33 6.63 -18.19 -7.83
CA ARG A 33 7.30 -18.63 -9.06
C ARG A 33 7.43 -17.53 -10.11
N LYS A 34 6.57 -16.51 -10.07
CA LYS A 34 6.60 -15.36 -11.00
C LYS A 34 7.39 -14.18 -10.45
N MET A 35 7.90 -14.28 -9.24
CA MET A 35 8.59 -13.19 -8.56
C MET A 35 10.12 -13.35 -8.65
N PRO A 36 10.84 -12.52 -9.42
CA PRO A 36 12.30 -12.60 -9.54
C PRO A 36 13.03 -11.94 -8.34
N LEU A 37 12.49 -12.08 -7.13
CA LEU A 37 12.89 -11.27 -5.97
C LEU A 37 14.10 -11.78 -5.21
N GLY A 38 14.50 -13.04 -5.42
CA GLY A 38 15.75 -13.56 -4.84
C GLY A 38 17.01 -12.78 -5.28
N LYS A 39 16.87 -11.80 -6.19
CA LYS A 39 17.95 -10.96 -6.71
C LYS A 39 17.82 -9.46 -6.41
N LEU A 40 16.68 -8.97 -5.89
CA LEU A 40 16.47 -7.54 -5.64
C LEU A 40 16.68 -7.26 -4.14
N SER A 41 17.75 -6.55 -3.81
CA SER A 41 18.05 -6.18 -2.43
C SER A 41 17.32 -4.89 -2.03
N SER A 42 17.01 -4.75 -0.74
CA SER A 42 16.52 -3.47 -0.19
C SER A 42 17.40 -2.29 -0.60
N ASN A 43 18.74 -2.46 -0.56
CA ASN A 43 19.70 -1.43 -0.97
C ASN A 43 19.49 -0.96 -2.42
N GLN A 44 19.27 -1.90 -3.34
CA GLN A 44 19.00 -1.59 -4.75
C GLN A 44 17.70 -0.80 -4.93
N ILE A 45 16.69 -1.04 -4.09
CA ILE A 45 15.45 -0.27 -4.08
C ILE A 45 15.69 1.15 -3.55
N HIS A 46 16.50 1.30 -2.50
CA HIS A 46 16.91 2.61 -1.97
C HIS A 46 17.70 3.43 -3.01
N GLU A 47 18.67 2.82 -3.70
CA GLU A 47 19.39 3.47 -4.80
C GLU A 47 18.44 3.91 -5.94
N ALA A 48 17.40 3.13 -6.22
CA ALA A 48 16.39 3.50 -7.22
C ALA A 48 15.53 4.69 -6.77
N TYR A 49 15.26 4.85 -5.46
CA TYR A 49 14.61 6.05 -4.93
C TYR A 49 15.46 7.31 -5.16
N ASP A 50 16.78 7.24 -4.95
CA ASP A 50 17.70 8.36 -5.20
C ASP A 50 17.68 8.82 -6.66
N VAL A 51 17.60 7.87 -7.59
CA VAL A 51 17.45 8.16 -9.02
C VAL A 51 16.12 8.85 -9.29
N LEU A 52 15.01 8.36 -8.73
CA LEU A 52 13.70 9.01 -8.87
C LEU A 52 13.68 10.41 -8.23
N ASN A 53 14.44 10.63 -7.16
CA ASN A 53 14.55 11.93 -6.50
C ASN A 53 15.28 12.94 -7.40
N SER A 54 16.37 12.49 -8.02
CA SER A 54 17.12 13.25 -9.02
C SER A 54 16.26 13.60 -10.22
N LEU A 55 15.53 12.62 -10.77
CA LEU A 55 14.56 12.83 -11.86
C LEU A 55 13.47 13.83 -11.47
N SER A 56 12.94 13.75 -10.25
CA SER A 56 11.89 14.66 -9.80
C SER A 56 12.36 16.11 -9.75
N LYS A 57 13.59 16.35 -9.26
CA LYS A 57 14.22 17.66 -9.25
C LYS A 57 14.42 18.19 -10.67
N LEU A 58 14.96 17.37 -11.58
CA LEU A 58 15.16 17.74 -12.99
C LEU A 58 13.85 18.11 -13.70
N VAL A 59 12.79 17.32 -13.49
CA VAL A 59 11.48 17.56 -14.09
C VAL A 59 10.82 18.83 -13.54
N SER A 60 11.04 19.14 -12.26
CA SER A 60 10.47 20.32 -11.60
C SER A 60 11.21 21.62 -11.93
N SER A 61 12.51 21.55 -12.25
CA SER A 61 13.37 22.71 -12.52
C SER A 61 13.37 23.17 -13.99
N ARG A 62 12.56 22.58 -14.88
CA ARG A 62 12.55 22.91 -16.32
C ARG A 62 12.21 24.39 -16.57
N PRO A 63 13.13 25.20 -17.13
CA PRO A 63 12.84 26.58 -17.51
C PRO A 63 12.04 26.67 -18.82
N SER A 64 11.09 27.59 -18.88
CA SER A 64 10.16 27.75 -20.00
C SER A 64 10.79 28.31 -21.30
N THR A 65 12.01 28.86 -21.26
CA THR A 65 12.42 29.86 -22.28
C THR A 65 13.81 29.73 -22.91
N LYS A 66 14.66 28.72 -22.61
CA LYS A 66 16.00 28.59 -23.23
C LYS A 66 16.22 27.22 -23.88
N GLN A 67 16.38 27.20 -25.21
CA GLN A 67 16.53 25.97 -26.01
C GLN A 67 17.77 25.13 -25.64
N GLN A 68 18.86 25.78 -25.22
CA GLN A 68 20.13 25.10 -24.89
C GLN A 68 20.12 24.45 -23.50
N SER A 69 19.34 24.97 -22.53
CA SER A 69 19.13 24.30 -21.25
C SER A 69 18.18 23.10 -21.39
N GLN A 70 17.21 23.17 -22.31
CA GLN A 70 16.25 22.08 -22.57
C GLN A 70 16.91 20.81 -23.14
N THR A 71 17.97 20.93 -23.95
CA THR A 71 18.67 19.76 -24.52
C THR A 71 19.55 19.05 -23.47
N LEU A 72 20.20 19.80 -22.59
CA LEU A 72 20.96 19.27 -21.45
C LEU A 72 20.04 18.56 -20.45
N ASP A 73 18.92 19.18 -20.09
CA ASP A 73 17.91 18.57 -19.19
C ASP A 73 17.37 17.25 -19.76
N ARG A 74 17.10 17.21 -21.07
CA ARG A 74 16.62 15.98 -21.72
C ARG A 74 17.64 14.85 -21.69
N THR A 75 18.92 15.17 -21.86
CA THR A 75 20.01 14.18 -21.84
C THR A 75 20.20 13.63 -20.43
N GLN A 76 20.14 14.49 -19.40
CA GLN A 76 20.20 14.10 -18.00
C GLN A 76 19.00 13.22 -17.61
N ILE A 77 17.79 13.61 -17.99
CA ILE A 77 16.58 12.79 -17.73
C ILE A 77 16.68 11.43 -18.42
N LEU A 78 17.20 11.35 -19.65
CA LEU A 78 17.42 10.08 -20.33
C LEU A 78 18.45 9.21 -19.61
N SER A 79 19.56 9.81 -19.16
CA SER A 79 20.60 9.13 -18.39
C SER A 79 20.05 8.54 -17.08
N GLU A 80 19.36 9.35 -16.28
CA GLU A 80 18.75 8.89 -15.02
C GLU A 80 17.60 7.90 -15.26
N SER A 81 16.82 8.05 -16.33
CA SER A 81 15.81 7.05 -16.72
C SER A 81 16.47 5.70 -17.03
N THR A 82 17.59 5.72 -17.76
CA THR A 82 18.36 4.51 -18.10
C THR A 82 18.93 3.88 -16.83
N ARG A 83 19.52 4.69 -15.94
CA ARG A 83 20.02 4.24 -14.64
C ARG A 83 18.93 3.59 -13.80
N PHE A 84 17.73 4.15 -13.75
CA PHE A 84 16.58 3.55 -13.05
C PHE A 84 16.25 2.16 -13.62
N TYR A 85 16.22 1.99 -14.94
CA TYR A 85 15.91 0.70 -15.55
C TYR A 85 17.04 -0.33 -15.44
N THR A 86 18.28 0.12 -15.26
CA THR A 86 19.41 -0.75 -14.90
C THR A 86 19.28 -1.26 -13.46
N LEU A 87 18.92 -0.37 -12.53
CA LEU A 87 18.70 -0.73 -11.12
C LEU A 87 17.46 -1.59 -10.94
N ILE A 88 16.37 -1.29 -11.64
CA ILE A 88 15.11 -2.03 -11.52
C ILE A 88 14.80 -2.58 -12.91
N PRO A 89 15.13 -3.86 -13.18
CA PRO A 89 14.85 -4.47 -14.48
C PRO A 89 13.35 -4.45 -14.80
N HIS A 90 13.01 -4.02 -16.01
CA HIS A 90 11.65 -4.01 -16.52
C HIS A 90 11.60 -4.77 -17.84
N ASP A 91 10.50 -5.49 -18.06
CA ASP A 91 10.22 -6.09 -19.36
C ASP A 91 9.49 -5.07 -20.26
N PHE A 92 10.18 -4.64 -21.31
CA PHE A 92 9.61 -3.79 -22.36
C PHE A 92 9.34 -4.55 -23.67
N GLY A 93 9.61 -5.87 -23.70
CA GLY A 93 9.68 -6.64 -24.93
C GLY A 93 10.61 -5.99 -25.94
N PHE A 94 10.11 -5.76 -27.16
CA PHE A 94 10.85 -5.09 -28.24
C PHE A 94 10.73 -3.56 -28.23
N LYS A 95 10.05 -2.97 -27.24
CA LYS A 95 9.86 -1.51 -27.16
C LYS A 95 11.04 -0.87 -26.45
N THR A 96 11.35 0.37 -26.84
CA THR A 96 12.31 1.19 -26.12
C THR A 96 11.78 1.53 -24.73
N PRO A 97 12.63 1.47 -23.68
CA PRO A 97 12.25 1.91 -22.35
C PRO A 97 11.74 3.36 -22.37
N PRO A 98 10.57 3.67 -21.79
CA PRO A 98 10.01 5.01 -21.83
C PRO A 98 10.76 5.95 -20.89
N MET A 99 10.93 7.20 -21.31
CA MET A 99 11.60 8.21 -20.50
C MET A 99 10.77 8.59 -19.26
N LEU A 100 11.42 8.78 -18.11
CA LEU A 100 10.80 9.15 -16.83
C LEU A 100 10.74 10.68 -16.67
N ASP A 101 10.01 11.35 -17.55
CA ASP A 101 10.16 12.79 -17.81
C ASP A 101 9.04 13.69 -17.27
N ASN A 102 8.12 13.12 -16.50
CA ASN A 102 7.00 13.83 -15.91
C ASN A 102 6.61 13.24 -14.55
N LYS A 103 5.98 14.09 -13.73
CA LYS A 103 5.60 13.75 -12.34
C LYS A 103 4.73 12.50 -12.27
N LYS A 104 3.75 12.33 -13.18
CA LYS A 104 2.82 11.18 -13.17
C LYS A 104 3.55 9.84 -13.35
N ILE A 105 4.51 9.77 -14.26
CA ILE A 105 5.32 8.55 -14.46
C ILE A 105 6.19 8.30 -13.23
N ILE A 106 6.86 9.33 -12.70
CA ILE A 106 7.71 9.22 -11.52
C ILE A 106 6.90 8.73 -10.31
N THR A 107 5.73 9.32 -10.03
CA THR A 107 4.82 8.87 -8.96
C THR A 107 4.43 7.40 -9.11
N LYS A 108 4.16 6.94 -10.35
CA LYS A 108 3.87 5.52 -10.60
C LYS A 108 5.07 4.63 -10.27
N LYS A 109 6.29 5.07 -10.54
CA LYS A 109 7.52 4.33 -10.20
C LYS A 109 7.82 4.34 -8.70
N ILE A 110 7.54 5.44 -8.00
CA ILE A 110 7.65 5.51 -6.53
C ILE A 110 6.74 4.45 -5.90
N ARG A 111 5.45 4.41 -6.27
CA ARG A 111 4.50 3.40 -5.77
C ARG A 111 4.95 1.97 -6.05
N MET A 112 5.53 1.75 -7.22
CA MET A 112 6.08 0.44 -7.57
C MET A 112 7.26 0.03 -6.66
N LEU A 113 8.14 0.96 -6.29
CA LEU A 113 9.23 0.68 -5.34
C LEU A 113 8.70 0.39 -3.93
N GLU A 114 7.64 1.07 -3.50
CA GLU A 114 6.96 0.80 -2.23
C GLU A 114 6.40 -0.62 -2.21
N ASP A 115 5.66 -0.99 -3.26
CA ASP A 115 5.12 -2.35 -3.43
C ASP A 115 6.25 -3.40 -3.40
N LEU A 116 7.40 -3.11 -4.03
CA LEU A 116 8.56 -4.01 -4.02
C LEU A 116 9.18 -4.19 -2.62
N LEU A 117 9.22 -3.15 -1.78
CA LEU A 117 9.71 -3.26 -0.39
C LEU A 117 8.79 -4.15 0.45
N GLU A 118 7.47 -4.00 0.31
CA GLU A 118 6.51 -4.83 1.04
C GLU A 118 6.59 -6.29 0.61
N ILE A 119 6.77 -6.51 -0.69
CA ILE A 119 6.99 -7.82 -1.28
C ILE A 119 8.31 -8.46 -0.80
N GLU A 120 9.38 -7.68 -0.67
CA GLU A 120 10.68 -8.17 -0.17
C GLU A 120 10.59 -8.59 1.29
N LEU A 121 9.91 -7.78 2.11
CA LEU A 121 9.61 -8.10 3.50
C LEU A 121 8.78 -9.39 3.59
N ALA A 122 7.70 -9.47 2.82
CA ALA A 122 6.86 -10.65 2.74
C ALA A 122 7.67 -11.90 2.38
N TYR A 123 8.55 -11.81 1.39
CA TYR A 123 9.42 -12.91 1.00
C TYR A 123 10.37 -13.33 2.13
N LYS A 124 11.00 -12.39 2.84
CA LYS A 124 11.86 -12.69 4.00
C LYS A 124 11.12 -13.45 5.09
N MET A 125 9.89 -13.04 5.40
CA MET A 125 9.05 -13.73 6.39
C MET A 125 8.84 -15.20 5.98
N LEU A 126 8.47 -15.43 4.72
CA LEU A 126 8.23 -16.78 4.17
C LEU A 126 9.49 -17.66 4.06
N GLN A 127 10.68 -17.08 3.99
CA GLN A 127 11.95 -17.83 3.93
C GLN A 127 12.45 -18.26 5.31
N THR A 128 11.84 -17.77 6.39
CA THR A 128 12.23 -18.16 7.76
C THR A 128 11.92 -19.65 7.94
N LYS A 129 12.96 -20.47 8.06
CA LYS A 129 12.81 -21.92 8.25
C LYS A 129 12.12 -22.19 9.58
N GLY A 130 10.85 -22.58 9.50
CA GLY A 130 10.08 -23.07 10.64
C GLY A 130 10.48 -24.48 11.08
N ASP A 131 9.91 -24.91 12.19
CA ASP A 131 10.07 -26.29 12.65
C ASP A 131 9.24 -27.19 11.73
N SER A 132 9.90 -28.15 11.08
CA SER A 132 9.28 -29.14 10.17
C SER A 132 8.04 -29.88 10.71
N LYS A 133 7.75 -29.76 12.01
CA LYS A 133 6.61 -30.37 12.71
C LYS A 133 5.37 -29.47 12.80
N ARG A 134 5.47 -28.16 12.54
CA ARG A 134 4.36 -27.20 12.65
C ARG A 134 3.71 -26.92 11.28
N ASN A 135 2.46 -26.46 11.30
CA ASN A 135 1.76 -26.06 10.09
C ASN A 135 2.37 -24.74 9.56
N PRO A 136 2.89 -24.68 8.31
CA PRO A 136 3.51 -23.47 7.77
C PRO A 136 2.58 -22.24 7.77
N LEU A 137 1.27 -22.44 7.66
CA LEU A 137 0.30 -21.34 7.75
C LEU A 137 0.25 -20.74 9.16
N GLU A 138 0.28 -21.58 10.19
CA GLU A 138 0.29 -21.10 11.59
C GLU A 138 1.58 -20.36 11.89
N GLU A 139 2.73 -20.85 11.40
CA GLU A 139 4.01 -20.16 11.56
C GLU A 139 4.02 -18.79 10.88
N HIS A 140 3.54 -18.69 9.64
CA HIS A 140 3.45 -17.39 8.96
C HIS A 140 2.47 -16.44 9.63
N TYR A 141 1.36 -16.94 10.18
CA TYR A 141 0.42 -16.14 10.96
C TYR A 141 1.05 -15.63 12.25
N GLU A 142 1.77 -16.48 13.00
CA GLU A 142 2.50 -16.08 14.21
C GLU A 142 3.53 -14.98 13.93
N GLN A 143 4.22 -15.03 12.78
CA GLN A 143 5.16 -13.99 12.34
C GLN A 143 4.50 -12.64 12.03
N LEU A 144 3.17 -12.58 11.82
CA LEU A 144 2.46 -11.31 11.67
C LEU A 144 2.35 -10.55 12.99
N HIS A 145 2.56 -11.18 14.14
CA HIS A 145 2.41 -10.53 15.46
C HIS A 145 1.09 -9.73 15.56
N THR A 146 0.04 -10.32 14.98
CA THR A 146 -1.27 -9.68 14.79
C THR A 146 -2.35 -10.74 14.91
N LYS A 147 -3.33 -10.48 15.76
CA LYS A 147 -4.54 -11.29 15.85
C LYS A 147 -5.58 -10.75 14.88
N LEU A 148 -6.14 -11.65 14.09
CA LEU A 148 -7.27 -11.40 13.19
C LEU A 148 -8.44 -12.27 13.66
N GLU A 149 -9.47 -11.65 14.22
CA GLU A 149 -10.61 -12.36 14.78
C GLU A 149 -11.86 -12.02 13.95
N PRO A 150 -12.58 -13.02 13.41
CA PRO A 150 -13.80 -12.73 12.65
C PRO A 150 -14.81 -12.01 13.52
N LEU A 151 -15.33 -10.88 13.04
CA LEU A 151 -16.34 -10.13 13.76
C LEU A 151 -17.69 -10.85 13.63
N ASP A 152 -18.40 -11.04 14.74
CA ASP A 152 -19.72 -11.67 14.76
C ASP A 152 -20.70 -10.85 13.91
N SER A 153 -21.34 -11.49 12.94
CA SER A 153 -22.30 -10.84 12.03
C SER A 153 -23.55 -10.32 12.74
N ASN A 154 -23.80 -10.74 13.98
CA ASN A 154 -24.93 -10.27 14.77
C ASN A 154 -24.60 -9.03 15.62
N CYS A 155 -23.32 -8.65 15.76
CA CYS A 155 -22.95 -7.51 16.58
C CYS A 155 -23.28 -6.17 15.89
N GLU A 156 -23.46 -5.12 16.69
CA GLU A 156 -23.80 -3.79 16.17
C GLU A 156 -22.67 -3.19 15.34
N ASP A 157 -21.42 -3.43 15.72
CA ASP A 157 -20.24 -2.94 14.98
C ASP A 157 -20.19 -3.53 13.56
N TYR A 158 -20.59 -4.79 13.39
CA TYR A 158 -20.66 -5.42 12.07
C TYR A 158 -21.63 -4.68 11.16
N LYS A 159 -22.84 -4.38 11.65
CA LYS A 159 -23.86 -3.62 10.91
C LYS A 159 -23.40 -2.20 10.63
N LEU A 160 -22.78 -1.54 11.61
CA LEU A 160 -22.26 -0.18 11.48
C LEU A 160 -21.20 -0.10 10.38
N ILE A 161 -20.30 -1.08 10.30
CA ILE A 161 -19.28 -1.15 9.25
C ILE A 161 -19.92 -1.36 7.88
N LEU A 162 -20.92 -2.25 7.77
CA LEU A 162 -21.66 -2.44 6.51
C LEU A 162 -22.35 -1.16 6.03
N ASP A 163 -23.01 -0.46 6.95
CA ASP A 163 -23.63 0.83 6.67
C ASP A 163 -22.56 1.85 6.28
N TYR A 164 -21.42 1.91 6.97
CA TYR A 164 -20.35 2.84 6.64
C TYR A 164 -19.80 2.60 5.22
N VAL A 165 -19.66 1.33 4.79
CA VAL A 165 -19.29 0.97 3.42
C VAL A 165 -20.37 1.43 2.42
N ARG A 166 -21.65 1.16 2.71
CA ARG A 166 -22.75 1.51 1.81
C ARG A 166 -22.90 3.02 1.63
N GLU A 167 -22.89 3.76 2.73
CA GLU A 167 -23.18 5.20 2.75
C GLU A 167 -22.01 6.06 2.25
N THR A 168 -20.77 5.54 2.28
CA THR A 168 -19.58 6.29 1.86
C THR A 168 -18.98 5.83 0.55
N HIS A 169 -19.77 5.13 -0.29
CA HIS A 169 -19.37 4.89 -1.67
C HIS A 169 -19.50 6.20 -2.47
N GLY A 170 -18.37 6.83 -2.76
CA GLY A 170 -18.32 8.10 -3.49
C GLY A 170 -19.08 8.08 -4.82
N ALA A 171 -19.92 9.09 -5.03
CA ALA A 171 -20.84 9.17 -6.17
C ALA A 171 -20.16 9.22 -7.55
N THR A 172 -18.87 9.59 -7.62
CA THR A 172 -18.08 9.62 -8.85
C THR A 172 -17.35 8.30 -9.15
N HIS A 173 -17.35 7.34 -8.22
CA HIS A 173 -16.71 6.03 -8.37
C HIS A 173 -17.72 4.97 -8.84
N THR A 174 -18.38 5.20 -9.98
CA THR A 174 -19.52 4.38 -10.47
C THR A 174 -19.11 3.13 -11.23
N GLN A 175 -17.83 2.98 -11.54
CA GLN A 175 -17.25 1.86 -12.31
C GLN A 175 -17.29 0.50 -11.59
N TYR A 176 -17.58 0.45 -10.29
CA TYR A 176 -17.73 -0.78 -9.51
C TYR A 176 -18.63 -0.56 -8.29
N THR A 177 -19.12 -1.67 -7.73
CA THR A 177 -19.74 -1.73 -6.39
C THR A 177 -18.85 -2.52 -5.44
N LEU A 178 -19.06 -2.35 -4.14
CA LEU A 178 -18.34 -3.09 -3.10
C LEU A 178 -19.29 -4.07 -2.42
N GLU A 179 -18.83 -5.31 -2.25
CA GLU A 179 -19.49 -6.35 -1.47
C GLU A 179 -18.56 -6.74 -0.32
N VAL A 180 -19.05 -6.66 0.91
CA VAL A 180 -18.29 -7.05 2.09
C VAL A 180 -18.40 -8.56 2.27
N LEU A 181 -17.28 -9.27 2.08
CA LEU A 181 -17.24 -10.73 2.20
C LEU A 181 -17.05 -11.17 3.65
N ASN A 182 -16.14 -10.54 4.37
CA ASN A 182 -15.79 -10.84 5.76
C ASN A 182 -15.31 -9.56 6.46
N ILE A 183 -15.51 -9.50 7.77
CA ILE A 183 -14.98 -8.44 8.64
C ILE A 183 -14.15 -9.12 9.73
N PHE A 184 -12.96 -8.60 9.97
CA PHE A 184 -12.07 -9.07 11.02
C PHE A 184 -11.71 -7.92 11.95
N GLU A 185 -11.80 -8.17 13.24
CA GLU A 185 -11.15 -7.35 14.26
C GLU A 185 -9.64 -7.60 14.20
N VAL A 186 -8.86 -6.53 14.29
CA VAL A 186 -7.40 -6.57 14.10
C VAL A 186 -6.72 -6.05 15.35
N HIS A 187 -5.96 -6.91 16.02
CA HIS A 187 -5.14 -6.52 17.17
C HIS A 187 -3.66 -6.75 16.87
N ARG A 188 -2.93 -5.66 16.66
CA ARG A 188 -1.48 -5.71 16.42
C ARG A 188 -0.71 -5.57 17.73
N ASP A 189 0.31 -6.41 17.92
CA ASP A 189 1.09 -6.43 19.16
C ASP A 189 1.70 -5.05 19.45
N GLY A 190 1.38 -4.50 20.62
CA GLY A 190 1.89 -3.21 21.11
C GLY A 190 1.26 -1.96 20.50
N GLU A 191 0.37 -2.08 19.51
CA GLU A 191 -0.25 -0.92 18.85
C GLU A 191 -1.15 -0.13 19.80
N ASP A 192 -2.00 -0.79 20.58
CA ASP A 192 -2.87 -0.15 21.57
C ASP A 192 -2.07 0.67 22.60
N SER A 193 -0.97 0.10 23.10
CA SER A 193 -0.10 0.80 24.04
C SER A 193 0.57 2.02 23.38
N ARG A 194 0.97 1.91 22.11
CA ARG A 194 1.59 3.03 21.37
C ARG A 194 0.58 4.13 21.10
N PHE A 195 -0.64 3.75 20.71
CA PHE A 195 -1.76 4.66 20.44
C PHE A 195 -2.18 5.43 21.70
N ALA A 196 -2.37 4.73 22.82
CA ALA A 196 -2.71 5.33 24.11
C ALA A 196 -1.61 6.26 24.65
N LYS A 197 -0.34 6.01 24.31
CA LYS A 197 0.82 6.84 24.71
C LYS A 197 1.09 8.02 23.77
N CYS A 198 0.30 8.22 22.71
CA CYS A 198 0.50 9.37 21.82
C CYS A 198 0.31 10.67 22.60
N LYS A 199 1.39 11.46 22.75
CA LYS A 199 1.39 12.72 23.50
C LYS A 199 1.10 13.95 22.63
N ILE A 200 1.11 13.76 21.31
CA ILE A 200 1.05 14.85 20.34
C ILE A 200 -0.38 15.39 20.25
N ALA A 201 -1.38 14.51 20.24
CA ALA A 201 -2.79 14.85 20.35
C ALA A 201 -3.56 13.64 20.92
N GLN A 202 -4.75 13.90 21.46
CA GLN A 202 -5.70 12.84 21.88
C GLN A 202 -7.16 13.20 21.54
N HIS A 203 -7.41 14.31 20.84
CA HIS A 203 -8.74 14.74 20.39
C HIS A 203 -8.94 14.49 18.88
N ASN A 204 -10.18 14.66 18.41
CA ASN A 204 -10.57 14.43 17.02
C ASN A 204 -10.15 13.04 16.51
N LYS A 205 -10.59 12.01 17.22
CA LYS A 205 -10.39 10.62 16.80
C LYS A 205 -11.47 10.22 15.82
N GLN A 206 -11.08 9.68 14.68
CA GLN A 206 -12.00 9.25 13.64
C GLN A 206 -11.63 7.86 13.16
N LEU A 207 -12.65 7.12 12.74
CA LEU A 207 -12.49 5.82 12.13
C LEU A 207 -12.43 6.01 10.62
N LEU A 208 -11.28 5.74 9.99
CA LEU A 208 -11.03 6.07 8.58
C LEU A 208 -10.48 4.88 7.78
N TRP A 209 -10.78 4.86 6.48
CA TRP A 209 -10.41 3.79 5.56
C TRP A 209 -8.99 3.96 5.02
N HIS A 210 -8.24 2.86 4.98
CA HIS A 210 -6.99 2.72 4.25
C HIS A 210 -7.10 1.55 3.26
N GLY A 211 -6.79 1.78 1.99
CA GLY A 211 -6.72 0.73 0.98
C GLY A 211 -5.31 0.57 0.45
N SER A 212 -4.92 -0.68 0.20
CA SER A 212 -3.59 -1.02 -0.32
C SER A 212 -3.67 -2.27 -1.20
N ARG A 213 -2.67 -2.46 -2.06
CA ARG A 213 -2.57 -3.66 -2.89
C ARG A 213 -2.52 -4.91 -2.02
N GLN A 214 -3.03 -6.00 -2.55
CA GLN A 214 -2.97 -7.29 -1.87
C GLN A 214 -1.54 -7.64 -1.40
N THR A 215 -0.53 -7.43 -2.22
CA THR A 215 0.87 -7.75 -1.88
C THR A 215 1.42 -7.07 -0.63
N ASN A 216 0.78 -6.00 -0.16
CA ASN A 216 1.30 -5.14 0.90
C ASN A 216 0.79 -5.53 2.29
N TRP A 217 -0.23 -6.39 2.40
CA TRP A 217 -0.88 -6.66 3.68
C TRP A 217 -0.02 -7.45 4.67
N MET A 218 0.88 -8.32 4.21
CA MET A 218 1.79 -8.99 5.15
C MET A 218 2.68 -7.99 5.89
N GLY A 219 3.21 -6.99 5.19
CA GLY A 219 4.00 -5.93 5.82
C GLY A 219 3.17 -4.97 6.66
N ILE A 220 1.97 -4.59 6.20
CA ILE A 220 1.04 -3.74 6.97
C ILE A 220 0.60 -4.44 8.27
N LEU A 221 0.25 -5.72 8.23
CA LEU A 221 -0.17 -6.46 9.43
C LEU A 221 1.03 -6.66 10.36
N SER A 222 2.18 -7.09 9.86
CA SER A 222 3.35 -7.31 10.71
C SER A 222 3.94 -6.03 11.32
N GLN A 223 4.12 -4.98 10.52
CA GLN A 223 4.88 -3.78 10.93
C GLN A 223 4.02 -2.54 11.10
N GLY A 224 2.79 -2.54 10.58
CA GLY A 224 1.87 -1.42 10.61
C GLY A 224 1.99 -0.55 9.37
N LEU A 225 1.13 0.46 9.30
CA LEU A 225 1.25 1.51 8.30
C LEU A 225 2.49 2.36 8.60
N ARG A 226 3.38 2.51 7.61
CA ARG A 226 4.67 3.19 7.75
C ARG A 226 4.73 4.44 6.88
N ILE A 227 5.47 5.43 7.34
CA ILE A 227 5.85 6.57 6.51
C ILE A 227 6.90 6.11 5.50
N ALA A 228 6.79 6.59 4.26
CA ALA A 228 7.75 6.30 3.21
C ALA A 228 9.20 6.65 3.63
N PRO A 229 10.20 5.90 3.18
CA PRO A 229 11.59 6.10 3.60
C PRO A 229 12.12 7.51 3.26
N PRO A 230 13.15 8.01 3.96
CA PRO A 230 13.73 9.35 3.72
C PRO A 230 14.17 9.58 2.27
N ASP A 231 14.63 8.53 1.59
CA ASP A 231 15.14 8.61 0.22
C ASP A 231 14.03 8.72 -0.83
N ALA A 232 12.79 8.31 -0.48
CA ALA A 232 11.66 8.39 -1.40
C ALA A 232 11.39 9.85 -1.83
N PRO A 233 11.13 10.14 -3.11
CA PRO A 233 10.85 11.51 -3.54
C PRO A 233 9.50 12.01 -3.02
N VAL A 234 9.46 13.23 -2.47
CA VAL A 234 8.22 13.85 -1.98
C VAL A 234 7.17 14.04 -3.09
N THR A 235 7.60 14.20 -4.33
CA THR A 235 6.75 14.40 -5.53
C THR A 235 5.83 13.22 -5.86
N GLY A 236 5.94 12.10 -5.13
CA GLY A 236 4.99 10.98 -5.17
C GLY A 236 3.75 11.15 -4.28
N TYR A 237 3.77 12.11 -3.34
CA TYR A 237 2.80 12.21 -2.26
C TYR A 237 2.16 13.60 -2.25
N MET A 238 0.82 13.63 -2.37
CA MET A 238 0.07 14.88 -2.54
C MET A 238 0.23 15.83 -1.34
N PHE A 239 0.33 15.28 -0.14
CA PHE A 239 0.47 16.01 1.12
C PHE A 239 1.74 15.64 1.88
N GLY A 240 2.80 15.28 1.14
CA GLY A 240 4.07 14.84 1.73
C GLY A 240 4.05 13.40 2.22
N LYS A 241 5.16 12.96 2.81
CA LYS A 241 5.30 11.57 3.29
C LYS A 241 4.52 11.42 4.59
N GLY A 242 3.42 10.70 4.53
CA GLY A 242 2.54 10.45 5.67
C GLY A 242 1.74 9.18 5.45
N ILE A 243 0.88 8.87 6.40
CA ILE A 243 -0.08 7.78 6.30
C ILE A 243 -1.41 8.38 5.85
N TYR A 244 -1.95 7.87 4.74
CA TYR A 244 -3.13 8.43 4.08
C TYR A 244 -4.36 7.60 4.39
N PHE A 245 -5.43 8.29 4.77
CA PHE A 245 -6.73 7.72 5.05
C PHE A 245 -7.82 8.48 4.28
N ALA A 246 -9.00 7.88 4.17
CA ALA A 246 -10.19 8.53 3.65
C ALA A 246 -11.43 8.17 4.47
N ASP A 247 -12.35 9.11 4.58
CA ASP A 247 -13.71 8.91 5.08
C ASP A 247 -14.64 8.26 4.03
N ILE A 248 -14.25 8.30 2.76
CA ILE A 248 -14.94 7.67 1.62
C ILE A 248 -14.34 6.30 1.30
N VAL A 249 -15.10 5.22 1.53
CA VAL A 249 -14.61 3.84 1.34
C VAL A 249 -14.09 3.59 -0.09
N SER A 250 -14.79 4.09 -1.12
CA SER A 250 -14.40 3.84 -2.51
C SER A 250 -13.16 4.63 -2.93
N LYS A 251 -12.84 5.75 -2.24
CA LYS A 251 -11.57 6.46 -2.43
C LYS A 251 -10.41 5.58 -2.00
N SER A 252 -10.53 4.92 -0.84
CA SER A 252 -9.54 3.95 -0.36
C SER A 252 -9.53 2.66 -1.18
N ALA A 253 -10.69 2.13 -1.59
CA ALA A 253 -10.77 0.93 -2.44
C ALA A 253 -10.06 1.08 -3.79
N ASN A 254 -10.01 2.28 -4.36
CA ASN A 254 -9.23 2.55 -5.58
C ASN A 254 -7.72 2.25 -5.42
N TYR A 255 -7.19 2.27 -4.19
CA TYR A 255 -5.80 1.92 -3.91
C TYR A 255 -5.57 0.42 -3.74
N CYS A 256 -6.61 -0.41 -3.74
CA CYS A 256 -6.47 -1.87 -3.78
C CYS A 256 -6.01 -2.38 -5.15
N PHE A 257 -6.28 -1.63 -6.23
CA PHE A 257 -5.98 -2.00 -7.61
C PHE A 257 -6.51 -3.39 -8.00
N THR A 258 -7.71 -3.74 -7.53
CA THR A 258 -8.39 -4.97 -7.93
C THR A 258 -8.75 -4.94 -9.42
N THR A 259 -8.99 -6.12 -9.99
CA THR A 259 -9.33 -6.27 -11.41
C THR A 259 -10.46 -7.27 -11.56
N GLN A 260 -11.11 -7.34 -12.72
CA GLN A 260 -12.17 -8.33 -12.95
C GLN A 260 -11.70 -9.79 -12.77
N SER A 261 -10.41 -10.07 -13.04
CA SER A 261 -9.83 -11.41 -12.84
C SER A 261 -9.40 -11.68 -11.39
N GLN A 262 -9.16 -10.63 -10.61
CA GLN A 262 -8.81 -10.63 -9.18
C GLN A 262 -9.63 -9.55 -8.46
N PRO A 263 -10.94 -9.77 -8.25
CA PRO A 263 -11.86 -8.72 -7.79
C PRO A 263 -11.82 -8.49 -6.28
N GLU A 264 -11.29 -9.46 -5.54
CA GLU A 264 -11.20 -9.41 -4.08
C GLU A 264 -10.13 -8.40 -3.66
N GLY A 265 -10.42 -7.57 -2.67
CA GLY A 265 -9.50 -6.59 -2.12
C GLY A 265 -9.64 -6.55 -0.60
N LEU A 266 -8.68 -5.91 0.07
CA LEU A 266 -8.74 -5.68 1.50
C LEU A 266 -8.74 -4.19 1.76
N LEU A 267 -9.45 -3.78 2.80
CA LEU A 267 -9.49 -2.44 3.33
C LEU A 267 -9.25 -2.53 4.83
N LEU A 268 -8.51 -1.57 5.37
CA LEU A 268 -8.33 -1.41 6.80
C LEU A 268 -9.16 -0.22 7.27
N LEU A 269 -9.79 -0.38 8.42
CA LEU A 269 -10.57 0.66 9.07
C LEU A 269 -9.85 0.98 10.39
N CYS A 270 -9.23 2.15 10.47
CA CYS A 270 -8.33 2.51 11.56
C CYS A 270 -8.91 3.64 12.41
N GLU A 271 -8.77 3.55 13.74
CA GLU A 271 -8.91 4.72 14.60
C GLU A 271 -7.68 5.62 14.42
N VAL A 272 -7.89 6.87 14.02
CA VAL A 272 -6.84 7.84 13.73
C VAL A 272 -7.05 9.07 14.62
N ILE A 273 -6.02 9.41 15.39
CA ILE A 273 -5.98 10.67 16.14
C ILE A 273 -5.57 11.78 15.16
N LEU A 274 -6.53 12.59 14.73
CA LEU A 274 -6.28 13.67 13.78
C LEU A 274 -5.80 14.94 14.49
N GLY A 275 -6.24 15.18 15.73
CA GLY A 275 -6.00 16.43 16.44
C GLY A 275 -6.49 17.63 15.63
N ASP A 276 -5.79 18.76 15.80
CA ASP A 276 -5.97 19.95 14.96
C ASP A 276 -5.44 19.70 13.54
N MET A 277 -6.34 19.82 12.55
CA MET A 277 -6.05 19.51 11.15
C MET A 277 -5.74 20.77 10.36
N ASN A 278 -4.64 20.75 9.60
CA ASN A 278 -4.34 21.79 8.63
C ASN A 278 -5.10 21.52 7.34
N GLU A 279 -6.11 22.34 7.03
CA GLU A 279 -6.93 22.19 5.82
C GLU A 279 -6.17 22.70 4.58
N CYS A 280 -6.14 21.89 3.53
CA CYS A 280 -5.38 22.16 2.31
C CYS A 280 -6.29 21.99 1.08
N LEU A 281 -6.50 23.08 0.32
CA LEU A 281 -7.27 23.05 -0.94
C LEU A 281 -6.45 22.56 -2.14
N GLN A 282 -5.13 22.48 -1.98
CA GLN A 282 -4.20 22.06 -3.02
C GLN A 282 -3.11 21.18 -2.42
N ALA A 283 -2.43 20.42 -3.27
CA ALA A 283 -1.30 19.59 -2.87
C ALA A 283 -0.25 20.44 -2.14
N ASP A 284 0.06 20.08 -0.89
CA ASP A 284 1.06 20.74 -0.06
C ASP A 284 1.87 19.69 0.70
N ALA A 285 3.12 19.54 0.27
CA ALA A 285 4.05 18.58 0.82
C ALA A 285 5.10 19.20 1.75
N SER A 286 4.88 20.45 2.19
CA SER A 286 5.70 21.09 3.21
C SER A 286 5.58 20.42 4.56
N ASP A 287 6.50 20.74 5.48
CA ASP A 287 6.36 20.34 6.87
C ASP A 287 5.06 20.89 7.46
N LEU A 288 4.45 20.11 8.34
CA LEU A 288 3.20 20.50 8.98
C LEU A 288 3.42 21.79 9.78
N PRO A 289 2.58 22.83 9.63
CA PRO A 289 2.77 24.07 10.37
C PRO A 289 2.67 23.83 11.88
N PRO A 290 3.32 24.66 12.71
CA PRO A 290 3.21 24.56 14.16
C PRO A 290 1.74 24.58 14.61
N ASN A 291 1.43 23.82 15.66
CA ASN A 291 0.09 23.66 16.26
C ASN A 291 -0.91 22.78 15.49
N TYR A 292 -0.53 22.21 14.35
CA TYR A 292 -1.32 21.16 13.70
C TYR A 292 -0.70 19.79 13.92
N HIS A 293 -1.54 18.75 13.80
CA HIS A 293 -1.16 17.36 14.02
C HIS A 293 -1.37 16.48 12.78
N SER A 294 -2.24 16.90 11.86
CA SER A 294 -2.51 16.22 10.59
C SER A 294 -2.89 17.19 9.47
N ARG A 295 -3.02 16.69 8.24
CA ARG A 295 -3.51 17.45 7.08
C ARG A 295 -4.85 16.90 6.61
N LYS A 296 -5.78 17.79 6.26
CA LYS A 296 -7.04 17.45 5.62
C LYS A 296 -7.05 18.05 4.22
N GLY A 297 -7.00 17.20 3.19
CA GLY A 297 -7.16 17.63 1.80
C GLY A 297 -8.64 17.68 1.42
N GLU A 298 -9.09 18.82 0.91
CA GLU A 298 -10.45 18.98 0.36
C GLU A 298 -10.53 18.69 -1.15
#